data_AF-A0A7M3DQG6-F1
#
_entry.id   AF-A0A7M3DQG6-F1
#
_cell.length_a   1.000
_cell.length_b   1.000
_cell.length_c   1.000
_cell.angle_alpha   90.00
_cell.angle_beta   90.00
_cell.angle_gamma   90.00
#
_symmetry.space_group_name_H-M   'P 1'
#
loop_
_entity.id
_entity.type
_entity.pdbx_description
1 polymer ?
#
loop_
_entity_poly.entity_id
_entity_poly.type
_entity_poly.pdbx_seq_one_letter_code
_entity_poly.pdbx_strand_id
1 'polypeptide(L)'
;MTIDEFLEWENLREHRYEFLSGQPVPVPPSTQARSLLISDIVSILRPAVRGTGLRVRCGSEVRYPAVVIDTGPYVATATEPTQPFAVIDVDRPRDWSALPGVQFLSLVTGDDPEEVLTFISARTK
;
A
#
# COMPACT_ATOMS: atom_id res chain seq x y z
N MET A 1 13.47 -16.87 4.69
CA MET A 1 12.86 -15.93 5.63
C MET A 1 11.36 -16.09 5.50
N THR A 2 10.66 -16.41 6.58
CA THR A 2 9.20 -16.34 6.68
C THR A 2 8.78 -14.90 7.05
N ILE A 3 7.48 -14.61 7.04
CA ILE A 3 6.98 -13.30 7.50
C ILE A 3 7.29 -13.11 8.98
N ASP A 4 7.08 -14.15 9.80
CA ASP A 4 7.37 -14.08 11.24
C ASP A 4 8.86 -13.83 11.49
N GLU A 5 9.75 -14.55 10.79
CA GLU A 5 11.20 -14.33 10.84
C GLU A 5 11.57 -12.91 10.38
N PHE A 6 10.86 -12.35 9.39
CA PHE A 6 11.07 -10.99 8.93
C PHE A 6 10.65 -9.95 9.98
N LEU A 7 9.49 -10.13 10.62
CA LEU A 7 9.00 -9.20 11.65
C LEU A 7 9.92 -9.18 12.88
N GLU A 8 10.39 -10.35 13.33
CA GLU A 8 11.40 -10.43 14.38
C GLU A 8 12.72 -9.76 13.97
N TRP A 9 13.16 -9.98 12.73
CA TRP A 9 14.36 -9.38 12.18
C TRP A 9 14.25 -7.85 12.02
N GLU A 10 13.10 -7.32 11.59
CA GLU A 10 12.87 -5.88 11.39
C GLU A 10 12.85 -5.13 12.73
N ASN A 11 12.28 -5.72 13.78
CA ASN A 11 12.22 -5.12 15.12
C ASN A 11 13.61 -4.79 15.72
N LEU A 12 14.68 -5.38 15.19
CA LEU A 12 16.05 -5.14 15.62
C LEU A 12 16.78 -4.07 14.77
N ARG A 13 16.11 -3.47 13.78
CA ARG A 13 16.70 -2.50 12.84
C ARG A 13 16.30 -1.07 13.19
N GLU A 14 17.21 -0.14 12.91
CA GLU A 14 16.95 1.30 13.05
C GLU A 14 16.05 1.83 11.90
N HIS A 15 16.12 1.18 10.74
CA HIS A 15 15.38 1.58 9.54
C HIS A 15 14.30 0.56 9.20
N ARG A 16 13.27 1.04 8.50
CA ARG A 16 12.16 0.21 8.02
C ARG A 16 12.55 -0.58 6.78
N TYR A 17 12.04 -1.79 6.70
CA TYR A 17 12.21 -2.69 5.57
C TYR A 17 10.85 -3.21 5.11
N GLU A 18 10.77 -3.64 3.86
CA GLU A 18 9.63 -4.32 3.28
C GLU A 18 10.01 -5.76 2.97
N PHE A 19 9.09 -6.68 3.15
CA PHE A 19 9.29 -8.06 2.77
C PHE A 19 8.71 -8.34 1.39
N LEU A 20 9.58 -8.40 0.38
CA LEU A 20 9.22 -8.60 -1.01
C LEU A 20 9.91 -9.86 -1.54
N SER A 21 9.12 -10.75 -2.15
CA SER A 21 9.63 -11.98 -2.78
C SER A 21 10.56 -12.82 -1.89
N GLY A 22 10.26 -12.87 -0.58
CA GLY A 22 11.04 -13.65 0.39
C GLY A 22 12.27 -12.93 0.95
N GLN A 23 12.46 -11.64 0.67
CA GLN A 23 13.63 -10.86 1.06
C GLN A 23 13.26 -9.52 1.71
N PRO A 24 14.00 -9.06 2.73
CA PRO A 24 13.89 -7.70 3.25
C PRO A 24 14.51 -6.70 2.26
N VAL A 25 13.75 -5.65 1.92
CA VAL A 25 14.15 -4.57 1.02
C VAL A 25 14.06 -3.25 1.80
N PRO A 26 15.10 -2.39 1.82
CA PRO A 26 15.05 -1.15 2.57
C PRO A 26 13.95 -0.23 2.04
N VAL A 27 13.20 0.39 2.96
CA VAL A 27 12.17 1.37 2.60
C VAL A 27 12.81 2.75 2.51
N PRO A 28 12.78 3.41 1.34
CA PRO A 28 13.25 4.78 1.24
C PRO A 28 12.44 5.71 2.14
N PRO A 29 13.08 6.73 2.76
CA PRO A 29 12.37 7.79 3.45
C PRO A 29 11.26 8.39 2.58
N SER A 30 10.11 8.68 3.17
CA SER A 30 9.02 9.33 2.44
C SER A 30 9.38 10.79 2.18
N THR A 31 9.16 11.28 0.95
CA THR A 31 9.25 12.70 0.63
C THR A 31 8.03 13.46 1.18
N GLN A 32 8.15 14.78 1.32
CA GLN A 32 7.01 15.62 1.73
C GLN A 32 5.87 15.56 0.71
N ALA A 33 6.20 15.66 -0.58
CA ALA A 33 5.22 15.60 -1.68
C ALA A 33 4.43 14.27 -1.63
N ARG A 34 5.12 13.15 -1.46
CA ARG A 34 4.50 11.84 -1.28
C ARG A 34 3.55 11.81 -0.09
N SER A 35 4.00 12.30 1.07
CA SER A 35 3.17 12.31 2.28
C SER A 35 1.91 13.18 2.12
N LEU A 36 2.00 14.32 1.41
CA LEU A 36 0.85 15.16 1.11
C LEU A 36 -0.15 14.45 0.19
N LEU A 37 0.32 13.88 -0.93
CA LEU A 37 -0.57 13.16 -1.85
C LEU A 37 -1.28 11.98 -1.17
N ILE A 38 -0.58 11.22 -0.32
CA ILE A 38 -1.19 10.14 0.47
C ILE A 38 -2.28 10.68 1.39
N SER A 39 -2.02 11.81 2.07
CA SER A 39 -3.01 12.46 2.94
C SER A 39 -4.25 12.87 2.16
N ASP A 40 -4.07 13.47 0.98
CA ASP A 40 -5.17 13.90 0.12
C ASP A 40 -6.02 12.72 -0.36
N ILE A 41 -5.39 11.65 -0.84
CA ILE A 41 -6.07 10.39 -1.22
C ILE A 41 -6.90 9.86 -0.06
N VAL A 42 -6.32 9.76 1.14
CA VAL A 42 -7.01 9.26 2.33
C VAL A 42 -8.18 10.16 2.71
N SER A 43 -8.02 11.48 2.59
CA SER A 43 -9.07 12.47 2.90
C SER A 43 -10.29 12.34 1.98
N ILE A 44 -10.07 11.96 0.71
CA ILE A 44 -11.13 11.74 -0.28
C ILE A 44 -11.81 10.38 -0.06
N LEU A 45 -11.02 9.32 0.19
CA LEU A 45 -11.54 7.96 0.27
C LEU A 45 -12.30 7.69 1.56
N ARG A 46 -11.82 8.19 2.71
CA ARG A 46 -12.45 7.87 4.02
C ARG A 46 -13.93 8.26 4.10
N PRO A 47 -14.35 9.46 3.65
CA PRO A 47 -15.77 9.80 3.56
C PRO A 47 -16.52 8.91 2.57
N ALA A 48 -15.93 8.63 1.40
CA ALA A 48 -16.58 7.86 0.34
C ALA A 48 -16.87 6.40 0.72
N VAL A 49 -16.05 5.78 1.58
CA VAL A 49 -16.25 4.40 2.06
C VAL A 49 -17.16 4.30 3.29
N ARG A 50 -17.61 5.42 3.86
CA ARG A 50 -18.39 5.39 5.09
C ARG A 50 -19.72 4.68 4.85
N GLY A 51 -20.00 3.64 5.64
CA GLY A 51 -21.24 2.88 5.57
C GLY A 51 -21.28 1.81 4.46
N THR A 52 -20.20 1.63 3.69
CA THR A 52 -20.15 0.62 2.60
C THR A 52 -19.54 -0.72 3.05
N GLY A 53 -19.00 -0.79 4.26
CA GLY A 53 -18.23 -1.94 4.75
C GLY A 53 -16.76 -1.95 4.29
N LEU A 54 -16.39 -1.06 3.36
CA LEU A 54 -15.00 -0.87 2.93
C LEU A 54 -14.20 -0.07 3.97
N ARG A 55 -12.91 -0.39 4.09
CA ARG A 55 -12.01 0.26 5.06
C ARG A 55 -10.74 0.75 4.39
N VAL A 56 -10.40 2.01 4.60
CA VAL A 56 -9.15 2.63 4.12
C VAL A 56 -8.05 2.46 5.16
N ARG A 57 -6.97 1.77 4.80
CA ARG A 57 -5.76 1.56 5.60
C ARG A 57 -4.56 2.23 4.92
N CYS A 58 -3.60 2.70 5.69
CA CYS A 58 -2.32 3.19 5.18
C CYS A 58 -1.23 2.23 5.63
N GLY A 59 -0.42 1.74 4.69
CA GLY A 59 0.59 0.73 4.98
C GLY A 59 0.03 -0.65 5.34
N SER A 60 0.95 -1.59 5.42
CA SER A 60 0.85 -2.89 6.10
C SER A 60 2.18 -3.10 6.83
N GLU A 61 2.24 -4.03 7.77
CA GLU A 61 3.49 -4.28 8.52
C GLU A 61 4.58 -4.92 7.65
N VAL A 62 4.20 -5.46 6.49
CA VAL A 62 5.09 -6.27 5.65
C VAL A 62 5.47 -5.56 4.35
N ARG A 63 4.54 -4.82 3.73
CA ARG A 63 4.73 -4.28 2.38
C ARG A 63 4.47 -2.78 2.25
N TYR A 64 4.03 -2.07 3.29
CA TYR A 64 3.89 -0.61 3.33
C TYR A 64 3.38 0.09 2.02
N PRO A 65 2.26 -0.34 1.43
CA PRO A 65 1.61 0.44 0.36
C PRO A 65 1.19 1.82 0.88
N ALA A 66 1.03 2.80 -0.02
CA ALA A 66 0.52 4.11 0.39
C ALA A 66 -0.90 4.01 0.99
N VAL A 67 -1.82 3.34 0.28
CA VAL A 67 -3.21 3.12 0.72
C VAL A 67 -3.69 1.74 0.31
N VAL A 68 -4.47 1.08 1.16
CA VAL A 68 -5.21 -0.14 0.86
C VAL A 68 -6.68 0.06 1.20
N ILE A 69 -7.56 -0.38 0.30
CA ILE A 69 -8.98 -0.53 0.54
C ILE A 69 -9.23 -2.01 0.83
N ASP A 70 -9.72 -2.32 2.03
CA ASP A 70 -9.94 -3.69 2.54
C ASP A 70 -11.46 -3.95 2.69
N THR A 71 -11.93 -5.10 2.21
CA THR A 71 -13.33 -5.55 2.36
C THR A 71 -13.52 -6.55 3.50
N GLY A 72 -12.42 -7.02 4.12
CA GLY A 72 -12.48 -8.07 5.14
C GLY A 72 -13.12 -7.59 6.45
N PRO A 73 -13.27 -8.47 7.44
CA PRO A 73 -13.62 -8.07 8.81
C PRO A 73 -12.49 -7.25 9.45
N TYR A 74 -12.84 -6.36 10.39
CA TYR A 74 -11.85 -5.66 11.19
C TYR A 74 -11.21 -6.59 12.22
N VAL A 75 -9.90 -6.77 12.09
CA VAL A 75 -9.07 -7.52 13.03
C VAL A 75 -8.00 -6.57 13.55
N ALA A 76 -8.09 -6.21 14.83
CA ALA A 76 -7.23 -5.19 15.44
C ALA A 76 -5.74 -5.56 15.42
N THR A 77 -5.43 -6.86 15.43
CA THR A 77 -4.07 -7.41 15.44
C THR A 77 -3.58 -7.84 14.06
N ALA A 78 -4.33 -7.54 12.99
CA ALA A 78 -3.94 -7.96 11.65
C ALA A 78 -2.83 -7.06 11.11
N THR A 79 -1.66 -7.66 10.92
CA THR A 79 -0.45 -7.08 10.34
C THR A 79 -0.60 -6.79 8.84
N GLU A 80 -1.54 -7.50 8.19
CA GLU A 80 -1.90 -7.36 6.78
C GLU A 80 -3.40 -7.05 6.57
N PRO A 81 -3.80 -6.53 5.39
CA PRO A 81 -5.19 -6.48 4.96
C PRO A 81 -5.81 -7.88 4.93
N THR A 82 -7.02 -8.04 5.45
CA THR A 82 -7.66 -9.37 5.54
C THR A 82 -8.24 -9.80 4.20
N GLN A 83 -8.80 -8.86 3.44
CA GLN A 83 -9.28 -9.07 2.08
C GLN A 83 -9.07 -7.79 1.27
N PRO A 84 -7.85 -7.55 0.76
CA PRO A 84 -7.56 -6.35 -0.02
C PRO A 84 -8.46 -6.32 -1.27
N PHE A 85 -9.10 -5.19 -1.51
CA PHE A 85 -9.93 -4.92 -2.69
C PHE A 85 -9.19 -4.03 -3.68
N ALA A 86 -8.52 -3.00 -3.17
CA ALA A 86 -7.68 -2.14 -3.99
C ALA A 86 -6.43 -1.66 -3.24
N VAL A 87 -5.35 -1.41 -3.99
CA VAL A 87 -4.11 -0.83 -3.49
C VAL A 87 -3.81 0.43 -4.30
N ILE A 88 -3.48 1.52 -3.62
CA ILE A 88 -2.93 2.72 -4.26
C ILE A 88 -1.53 2.88 -3.72
N ASP A 89 -0.55 2.98 -4.62
CA ASP A 89 0.84 3.22 -4.27
C ASP A 89 1.33 4.54 -4.85
N VAL A 90 2.32 5.15 -4.20
CA VAL A 90 2.82 6.47 -4.57
C VAL A 90 4.35 6.44 -4.54
N ASP A 91 4.99 6.86 -5.64
CA ASP A 91 6.46 6.98 -5.82
C ASP A 91 7.25 5.71 -5.52
N ARG A 92 6.61 4.56 -5.65
CA ARG A 92 7.24 3.28 -5.41
C ARG A 92 6.91 2.36 -6.58
N PRO A 93 7.90 2.01 -7.42
CA PRO A 93 7.69 1.09 -8.52
C PRO A 93 7.50 -0.32 -7.94
N ARG A 94 6.25 -0.72 -7.73
CA ARG A 94 5.89 -2.03 -7.18
C ARG A 94 4.91 -2.76 -8.06
N ASP A 95 5.13 -4.07 -8.15
CA ASP A 95 4.24 -4.97 -8.84
C ASP A 95 3.25 -5.59 -7.86
N TRP A 96 1.99 -5.16 -7.96
CA TRP A 96 0.86 -5.68 -7.19
C TRP A 96 0.06 -6.73 -7.98
N SER A 97 0.44 -7.05 -9.21
CA SER A 97 -0.30 -7.95 -10.11
C SER A 97 -0.36 -9.40 -9.61
N ALA A 98 0.52 -9.78 -8.69
CA ALA A 98 0.49 -11.08 -8.03
C ALA A 98 -0.66 -11.24 -7.02
N LEU A 99 -1.37 -10.15 -6.66
CA LEU A 99 -2.52 -10.21 -5.75
C LEU A 99 -3.82 -10.51 -6.53
N PRO A 100 -4.39 -11.73 -6.38
CA PRO A 100 -5.55 -12.13 -7.17
C PRO A 100 -6.79 -11.32 -6.78
N GLY A 101 -7.46 -10.73 -7.78
CA GLY A 101 -8.72 -9.99 -7.58
C GLY A 101 -8.54 -8.59 -6.97
N VAL A 102 -7.31 -8.12 -6.78
CA VAL A 102 -7.01 -6.80 -6.21
C VAL A 102 -6.80 -5.78 -7.34
N GLN A 103 -7.52 -4.66 -7.29
CA GLN A 103 -7.26 -3.53 -8.17
C GLN A 103 -6.03 -2.76 -7.68
N PHE A 104 -5.21 -2.22 -8.57
CA PHE A 104 -4.08 -1.41 -8.15
C PHE A 104 -3.90 -0.17 -9.01
N LEU A 105 -3.45 0.91 -8.37
CA LEU A 105 -3.13 2.19 -8.99
C LEU A 105 -1.77 2.64 -8.48
N SER A 106 -0.85 2.94 -9.40
CA SER A 106 0.46 3.51 -9.06
C SER A 106 0.48 4.96 -9.49
N LEU A 107 0.81 5.84 -8.55
CA LEU A 107 0.90 7.28 -8.75
C LEU A 107 2.35 7.73 -8.58
N VAL A 108 2.71 8.79 -9.27
CA VAL A 108 4.01 9.46 -9.13
C VAL A 108 3.75 10.90 -8.68
N THR A 109 4.47 11.36 -7.67
CA THR A 109 4.54 12.77 -7.35
C THR A 109 5.52 13.44 -8.30
N GLY A 110 5.00 14.37 -9.09
CA GLY A 110 5.77 15.12 -10.06
C GLY A 110 5.02 16.38 -10.45
N ASP A 111 5.78 17.35 -10.96
CA ASP A 111 5.23 18.56 -11.55
C ASP A 111 4.81 18.34 -13.02
N ASP A 112 5.07 17.14 -13.58
CA ASP A 112 4.69 16.75 -14.93
C ASP A 112 3.30 16.10 -14.94
N PRO A 113 2.25 16.78 -15.41
CA PRO A 113 0.89 16.25 -15.42
C PRO A 113 0.71 14.98 -16.27
N GLU A 114 1.64 14.66 -17.19
CA GLU A 114 1.60 13.40 -17.95
C GLU A 114 2.10 12.18 -17.15
N GLU A 115 2.86 12.38 -16.06
CA GLU A 115 3.36 11.31 -15.18
C GLU A 115 2.52 11.13 -13.89
N VAL A 116 1.71 12.13 -13.53
CA VAL A 116 0.95 12.18 -12.26
C VAL A 116 -0.16 11.11 -12.17
N LEU A 117 -0.73 10.65 -13.29
CA LEU A 117 -1.82 9.67 -13.32
C LEU A 117 -1.58 8.56 -14.35
N THR A 118 -0.77 7.57 -14.00
CA THR A 118 -0.70 6.34 -14.81
C THR A 118 -1.77 5.35 -14.33
N PHE A 119 -2.92 5.32 -15.01
CA PHE A 119 -3.87 4.22 -14.85
C PHE A 119 -3.26 2.95 -15.44
N ILE A 120 -2.67 2.10 -14.60
CA ILE A 120 -2.27 0.76 -15.03
C ILE A 120 -3.56 -0.05 -15.13
N SER A 121 -4.06 -0.24 -16.36
CA SER A 121 -5.23 -1.10 -16.59
C SER A 121 -5.00 -2.47 -15.98
N ALA A 122 -5.83 -2.84 -15.01
CA ALA A 122 -5.94 -4.22 -14.56
C ALA A 122 -6.22 -5.09 -15.80
N ARG A 123 -5.35 -6.06 -16.08
CA ARG A 123 -5.64 -7.06 -17.09
C ARG A 123 -6.83 -7.89 -16.58
N THR A 124 -8.02 -7.56 -17.05
CA THR A 124 -9.19 -8.43 -16.99
C THR A 124 -8.85 -9.71 -17.73
N LYS A 125 -8.86 -10.84 -17.03
CA LYS A 125 -9.07 -12.16 -17.63
C LYS A 125 -10.54 -12.51 -17.51
#